data_AF-A0ABD0L3Z7-F1
#
_entry.id   AF-A0ABD0L3Z7-F1
#
_cell.length_a   1.000
_cell.length_b   1.000
_cell.length_c   1.000
_cell.angle_alpha   90.00
_cell.angle_beta   90.00
_cell.angle_gamma   90.00
#
_symmetry.space_group_name_H-M   'P 1'
#
loop_
_entity.id
_entity.type
_entity.pdbx_description
1 polymer ?
#
loop_
_entity_poly.entity_id
_entity_poly.type
_entity_poly.pdbx_seq_one_letter_code
_entity_poly.pdbx_strand_id
1 'polypeptide(L)'
;MELADSSWSRMQLGDSVHHILHKVGCAFTAITGTEKYPNSFIQSWFQSSCLAEEVNFAIANLGAVLAQWKHSSNPECRLLLKKFNNIYSVSTRHASLILPTPLQNKVKKWLGNDEKLFQEIYNQEVIHIVNKFTREHTIFNPLRDKRPVIPPEQSEVKYFEDILKETASACDFCNFKE
;
A
#
# COMPACT_ATOMS: atom_id res chain seq x y z
N MET A 1 20.99 -6.98 25.01
CA MET A 1 20.07 -7.79 24.20
C MET A 1 18.77 -7.01 24.15
N GLU A 2 18.71 -6.02 23.26
CA GLU A 2 17.60 -5.08 23.16
C GLU A 2 16.48 -5.71 22.34
N LEU A 3 15.29 -5.71 22.92
CA LEU A 3 14.05 -6.11 22.27
C LEU A 3 13.74 -5.06 21.20
N ALA A 4 13.85 -5.46 19.93
CA ALA A 4 13.38 -4.67 18.82
C ALA A 4 11.86 -4.49 18.94
N ASP A 5 11.48 -3.27 19.26
CA ASP A 5 10.11 -2.79 19.39
C ASP A 5 9.29 -3.13 18.14
N SER A 6 8.31 -4.02 18.30
CA SER A 6 7.40 -4.54 17.26
C SER A 6 6.23 -3.59 16.95
N SER A 7 6.36 -2.31 17.28
CA SER A 7 5.33 -1.27 17.15
C SER A 7 5.10 -0.73 15.72
N TRP A 8 5.68 -1.34 14.68
CA TRP A 8 5.45 -0.90 13.28
C TRP A 8 4.34 -1.66 12.54
N SER A 9 3.60 -2.55 13.23
CA SER A 9 2.66 -3.49 12.62
C SER A 9 1.23 -2.98 12.45
N ARG A 10 0.98 -1.65 12.42
CA ARG A 10 -0.38 -1.14 12.23
C ARG A 10 -0.45 0.03 11.25
N MET A 11 -0.18 -0.27 9.98
CA MET A 11 -0.84 0.43 8.88
C MET A 11 -1.23 -0.63 7.86
N GLN A 12 -2.49 -1.08 7.92
CA GLN A 12 -3.13 -1.90 6.89
C GLN A 12 -3.18 -1.05 5.60
N LEU A 13 -2.09 -1.06 4.84
CA LEU A 13 -1.96 -0.44 3.51
C LEU A 13 -2.42 -1.41 2.41
N GLY A 14 -3.41 -2.25 2.72
CA GLY A 14 -3.96 -3.25 1.80
C GLY A 14 -4.61 -2.68 0.53
N ASP A 15 -4.95 -1.38 0.51
CA ASP A 15 -5.68 -0.75 -0.60
C ASP A 15 -5.09 0.60 -1.04
N SER A 16 -3.77 0.82 -1.02
CA SER A 16 -3.29 2.22 -1.00
C SER A 16 -3.29 2.97 -2.34
N VAL A 17 -3.21 2.32 -3.51
CA VAL A 17 -3.45 3.02 -4.79
C VAL A 17 -4.94 3.11 -5.09
N HIS A 18 -5.71 2.07 -4.78
CA HIS A 18 -7.16 2.14 -4.88
C HIS A 18 -7.70 3.25 -3.97
N HIS A 19 -7.22 3.42 -2.75
CA HIS A 19 -7.66 4.49 -1.84
C HIS A 19 -7.19 5.88 -2.27
N ILE A 20 -5.98 6.02 -2.83
CA ILE A 20 -5.50 7.29 -3.38
C ILE A 20 -6.28 7.67 -4.66
N LEU A 21 -6.44 6.72 -5.59
CA LEU A 21 -7.23 6.90 -6.81
C LEU A 21 -8.73 7.00 -6.51
N HIS A 22 -9.22 6.40 -5.43
CA HIS A 22 -10.59 6.55 -4.93
C HIS A 22 -10.77 7.93 -4.30
N LYS A 23 -9.82 8.44 -3.50
CA LYS A 23 -9.88 9.83 -3.04
C LYS A 23 -9.84 10.82 -4.21
N VAL A 24 -9.06 10.54 -5.24
CA VAL A 24 -8.98 11.35 -6.47
C VAL A 24 -10.24 11.17 -7.34
N GLY A 25 -10.79 9.97 -7.41
CA GLY A 25 -11.99 9.58 -8.14
C GLY A 25 -13.25 10.14 -7.49
N CYS A 26 -13.41 10.03 -6.17
CA CYS A 26 -14.44 10.73 -5.40
C CYS A 26 -14.32 12.24 -5.54
N ALA A 27 -13.10 12.79 -5.58
CA ALA A 27 -12.90 14.22 -5.88
C ALA A 27 -13.28 14.57 -7.33
N PHE A 28 -13.18 13.63 -8.28
CA PHE A 28 -13.69 13.82 -9.64
C PHE A 28 -15.22 13.82 -9.66
N THR A 29 -15.87 12.84 -9.02
CA THR A 29 -17.33 12.73 -8.87
C THR A 29 -17.94 13.98 -8.26
N ALA A 30 -17.29 14.55 -7.22
CA ALA A 30 -17.72 15.78 -6.55
C ALA A 30 -17.58 17.04 -7.42
N ILE A 31 -16.72 17.02 -8.46
CA ILE A 31 -16.45 18.18 -9.33
C ILE A 31 -17.22 18.09 -10.65
N THR A 32 -17.49 16.87 -11.15
CA THR A 32 -18.28 16.66 -12.37
C THR A 32 -19.79 16.55 -12.10
N GLY A 33 -20.21 16.44 -10.83
CA GLY A 33 -21.63 16.32 -10.46
C GLY A 33 -22.26 14.98 -10.84
N THR A 34 -21.45 13.96 -11.17
CA THR A 34 -21.93 12.66 -11.65
C THR A 34 -21.87 11.62 -10.53
N GLU A 35 -22.76 11.71 -9.53
CA GLU A 35 -22.86 10.82 -8.34
C GLU A 35 -23.14 9.33 -8.62
N LYS A 36 -23.05 8.84 -9.86
CA LYS A 36 -23.79 7.64 -10.28
C LYS A 36 -22.98 6.48 -10.87
N TYR A 37 -21.68 6.37 -10.61
CA TYR A 37 -20.90 5.27 -11.18
C TYR A 37 -20.24 4.38 -10.09
N PRO A 38 -20.41 3.05 -10.17
CA PRO A 38 -19.72 2.11 -9.29
C PRO A 38 -18.20 2.20 -9.48
N ASN A 39 -17.41 1.96 -8.43
CA ASN A 39 -15.95 2.10 -8.42
C ASN A 39 -15.23 1.37 -9.59
N SER A 40 -15.76 0.24 -10.03
CA SER A 40 -15.23 -0.51 -11.20
C SER A 40 -15.32 0.26 -12.52
N PHE A 41 -16.33 1.14 -12.67
CA PHE A 41 -16.51 1.97 -13.85
C PHE A 41 -15.47 3.10 -13.93
N ILE A 42 -15.08 3.67 -12.77
CA ILE A 42 -14.06 4.74 -12.72
C ILE A 42 -12.69 4.17 -13.09
N GLN A 43 -12.36 2.98 -12.60
CA GLN A 43 -11.08 2.34 -12.91
C GLN A 43 -10.99 1.92 -14.38
N SER A 44 -12.03 1.30 -14.94
CA SER A 44 -12.02 0.88 -16.35
C SER A 44 -11.97 2.08 -17.30
N TRP A 45 -12.73 3.14 -17.02
CA TRP A 45 -12.67 4.38 -17.78
C TRP A 45 -11.27 5.02 -17.70
N PHE A 46 -10.66 5.09 -16.52
CA PHE A 46 -9.33 5.66 -16.36
C PHE A 46 -8.28 4.84 -17.11
N GLN A 47 -8.36 3.50 -17.01
CA GLN A 47 -7.49 2.58 -17.73
C GLN A 47 -7.59 2.78 -19.25
N SER A 48 -8.79 2.89 -19.82
CA SER A 48 -8.98 3.04 -21.26
C SER A 48 -8.71 4.45 -21.77
N SER A 49 -8.94 5.48 -20.94
CA SER A 49 -8.94 6.88 -21.38
C SER A 49 -7.65 7.62 -21.04
N CYS A 50 -6.97 7.22 -19.97
CA CYS A 50 -5.80 7.93 -19.45
C CYS A 50 -4.48 7.17 -19.59
N LEU A 51 -4.51 5.85 -19.81
CA LEU A 51 -3.32 4.99 -19.89
C LEU A 51 -3.21 4.38 -21.30
N ALA A 52 -1.98 4.17 -21.77
CA ALA A 52 -1.72 3.65 -23.10
C ALA A 52 -1.77 2.12 -23.14
N GLU A 53 -1.36 1.50 -22.04
CA GLU A 53 -1.30 0.04 -21.87
C GLU A 53 -2.09 -0.36 -20.63
N GLU A 54 -2.55 -1.61 -20.60
CA GLU A 54 -3.19 -2.18 -19.42
C GLU A 54 -2.19 -2.28 -18.27
N VAL A 55 -2.55 -1.74 -17.10
CA VAL A 55 -1.68 -1.76 -15.92
C VAL A 55 -2.46 -2.23 -14.70
N ASN A 56 -1.79 -3.02 -13.87
CA ASN A 56 -2.32 -3.37 -12.57
C ASN A 56 -2.19 -2.15 -11.63
N PHE A 57 -3.30 -1.69 -11.06
CA PHE A 57 -3.40 -0.55 -10.15
C PHE A 57 -2.85 -0.81 -8.73
N ALA A 58 -1.78 -1.58 -8.61
CA ALA A 58 -1.02 -1.76 -7.36
C ALA A 58 -0.08 -0.57 -7.09
N ILE A 59 0.24 -0.32 -5.82
CA ILE A 59 1.20 0.73 -5.41
C ILE A 59 2.56 0.52 -6.06
N ALA A 60 2.99 -0.74 -6.20
CA ALA A 60 4.21 -1.10 -6.89
C ALA A 60 4.30 -0.54 -8.32
N ASN A 61 3.15 -0.36 -9.00
CA ASN A 61 3.10 0.14 -10.38
C ASN A 61 2.78 1.64 -10.47
N LEU A 62 2.71 2.36 -9.34
CA LEU A 62 2.33 3.77 -9.33
C LEU A 62 3.26 4.64 -10.19
N GLY A 63 4.56 4.32 -10.21
CA GLY A 63 5.53 5.00 -11.07
C GLY A 63 5.20 4.85 -12.56
N ALA A 64 4.87 3.63 -13.00
CA ALA A 64 4.49 3.32 -14.38
C ALA A 64 3.16 4.00 -14.77
N VAL A 65 2.16 3.94 -13.87
CA VAL A 65 0.86 4.61 -14.08
C VAL A 65 1.06 6.12 -14.25
N LEU A 66 1.84 6.76 -13.38
CA LEU A 66 2.12 8.20 -13.48
C LEU A 66 2.91 8.56 -14.73
N ALA A 67 3.82 7.70 -15.18
CA ALA A 67 4.57 7.91 -16.42
C ALA A 67 3.62 7.89 -17.63
N GLN A 68 2.77 6.86 -17.77
CA GLN A 68 1.80 6.79 -18.86
C GLN A 68 0.79 7.94 -18.80
N TRP A 69 0.27 8.24 -17.61
CA TRP A 69 -0.73 9.28 -17.42
C TRP A 69 -0.22 10.67 -17.81
N LYS A 70 1.06 10.97 -17.58
CA LYS A 70 1.71 12.22 -18.04
C LYS A 70 1.67 12.39 -19.57
N HIS A 71 1.63 11.29 -20.31
CA HIS A 71 1.61 11.29 -21.77
C HIS A 71 0.19 11.25 -22.36
N SER A 72 -0.86 11.25 -21.53
CA SER A 72 -2.24 11.24 -22.02
C SER A 72 -2.58 12.51 -22.82
N SER A 73 -3.15 12.30 -24.02
CA SER A 73 -3.67 13.36 -24.87
C SER A 73 -5.06 13.85 -24.43
N ASN A 74 -5.75 13.09 -23.57
CA ASN A 74 -7.09 13.43 -23.10
C ASN A 74 -7.03 14.62 -22.10
N PRO A 75 -7.78 15.71 -22.34
CA PRO A 75 -7.78 16.89 -21.49
C PRO A 75 -8.26 16.62 -20.06
N GLU A 76 -9.23 15.71 -19.87
CA GLU A 76 -9.74 15.34 -18.54
C GLU A 76 -8.68 14.61 -17.73
N CYS A 77 -7.95 13.70 -18.37
CA CYS A 77 -6.83 12.99 -17.76
C CYS A 77 -5.72 13.97 -17.33
N ARG A 78 -5.38 14.97 -18.15
CA ARG A 78 -4.41 16.01 -17.77
C ARG A 78 -4.89 16.87 -16.60
N LEU A 79 -6.18 17.22 -16.57
CA LEU A 79 -6.77 17.98 -15.46
C LEU A 79 -6.71 17.17 -14.16
N LEU A 80 -7.07 15.89 -14.21
CA LEU A 80 -6.98 14.98 -13.08
C LEU A 80 -5.53 14.81 -12.60
N LEU A 81 -4.57 14.66 -13.52
CA LEU A 81 -3.15 14.58 -13.18
C LEU A 81 -2.66 15.85 -12.49
N LYS A 82 -3.11 17.03 -12.96
CA LYS A 82 -2.81 18.32 -12.31
C LYS A 82 -3.36 18.36 -10.89
N LYS A 83 -4.61 17.94 -10.67
CA LYS A 83 -5.21 17.85 -9.32
C LYS A 83 -4.42 16.88 -8.44
N PHE A 84 -4.09 15.70 -8.95
CA PHE A 84 -3.27 14.71 -8.27
C PHE A 84 -1.93 15.31 -7.83
N ASN A 85 -1.19 15.93 -8.76
CA ASN A 85 0.11 16.54 -8.48
C ASN A 85 0.03 17.76 -7.56
N ASN A 86 -1.12 18.41 -7.43
CA ASN A 86 -1.33 19.48 -6.45
C ASN A 86 -1.46 18.94 -5.02
N ILE A 87 -2.00 17.72 -4.87
CA ILE A 87 -2.21 17.07 -3.57
C ILE A 87 -0.99 16.24 -3.18
N TYR A 88 -0.43 15.50 -4.12
CA TYR A 88 0.60 14.50 -3.86
C TYR A 88 1.91 14.85 -4.58
N SER A 89 3.02 14.52 -3.94
CA SER A 89 4.32 14.37 -4.57
C SER A 89 4.69 12.90 -4.53
N VAL A 90 4.97 12.31 -5.68
CA VAL A 90 5.40 10.91 -5.77
C VAL A 90 6.81 10.91 -6.34
N SER A 91 7.71 10.20 -5.66
CA SER A 91 9.07 9.97 -6.14
C SER A 91 9.43 8.50 -5.97
N THR A 92 10.07 7.95 -6.99
CA THR A 92 10.67 6.61 -6.94
C THR A 92 12.16 6.78 -6.69
N ARG A 93 12.69 6.02 -5.73
CA ARG A 93 14.12 5.96 -5.45
C ARG A 93 14.59 4.53 -5.59
N HIS A 94 15.73 4.35 -6.24
CA HIS A 94 16.43 3.07 -6.28
C HIS A 94 17.50 3.09 -5.19
N ALA A 95 17.44 2.13 -4.28
CA ALA A 95 18.41 1.96 -3.21
C ALA A 95 19.19 0.68 -3.44
N SER A 96 20.52 0.78 -3.44
CA SER A 96 21.37 -0.39 -3.42
C SER A 96 21.69 -0.78 -1.98
N LEU A 97 21.41 -2.03 -1.62
CA LEU A 97 21.73 -2.56 -0.30
C LEU A 97 22.92 -3.50 -0.40
N ILE A 98 24.02 -3.17 0.29
CA ILE A 98 25.16 -4.06 0.42
C ILE A 98 24.99 -4.85 1.72
N LEU A 99 24.71 -6.15 1.60
CA LEU A 99 24.55 -7.05 2.75
C LEU A 99 25.88 -7.73 3.11
N PRO A 100 26.40 -7.50 4.34
CA PRO A 100 27.51 -8.29 4.88
C PRO A 100 27.19 -9.78 4.86
N THR A 101 28.19 -10.62 4.53
CA THR A 101 28.05 -12.08 4.42
C THR A 101 27.31 -12.74 5.59
N PRO A 102 27.56 -12.37 6.87
CA PRO A 102 26.85 -12.98 7.99
C PRO A 102 25.33 -12.73 7.97
N LEU A 103 24.90 -11.59 7.40
CA LEU A 103 23.48 -11.22 7.33
C LEU A 103 22.77 -11.87 6.15
N GLN A 104 23.49 -12.25 5.08
CA GLN A 104 22.90 -12.84 3.89
C GLN A 104 22.11 -14.11 4.22
N ASN A 105 22.67 -15.01 5.04
CA ASN A 105 21.99 -16.25 5.45
C ASN A 105 20.70 -16.00 6.22
N LYS A 106 20.67 -14.96 7.07
CA LYS A 106 19.49 -14.59 7.85
C LYS A 106 18.40 -14.02 6.95
N VAL A 107 18.80 -13.17 6.01
CA VAL A 107 17.89 -12.53 5.06
C VAL A 107 17.31 -13.55 4.08
N LYS A 108 18.11 -14.50 3.56
CA LYS A 108 17.61 -15.62 2.75
C LYS A 108 16.51 -16.38 3.47
N LYS A 109 16.71 -16.72 4.76
CA LYS A 109 15.67 -17.38 5.57
C LYS A 109 14.40 -16.56 5.72
N TRP A 110 14.51 -15.25 5.92
CA TRP A 110 13.33 -14.37 5.99
C TRP A 110 12.53 -14.30 4.70
N LEU A 111 13.18 -14.54 3.56
CA LEU A 111 12.58 -14.60 2.23
C LEU A 111 12.25 -16.04 1.79
N GLY A 112 12.18 -17.00 2.73
CA GLY A 112 11.82 -18.38 2.41
C GLY A 112 12.86 -19.11 1.55
N ASN A 113 14.11 -18.63 1.53
CA ASN A 113 15.19 -19.09 0.65
C ASN A 113 14.90 -18.93 -0.84
N ASP A 114 14.01 -18.00 -1.22
CA ASP A 114 13.79 -17.64 -2.61
C ASP A 114 14.97 -16.79 -3.13
N GLU A 115 15.76 -17.37 -4.02
CA GLU A 115 16.94 -16.70 -4.58
C GLU A 115 16.57 -15.52 -5.49
N LYS A 116 15.40 -15.55 -6.17
CA LYS A 116 14.96 -14.41 -6.99
C LYS A 116 14.65 -13.21 -6.11
N LEU A 117 13.87 -13.41 -5.05
CA LEU A 117 13.60 -12.36 -4.06
C LEU A 117 14.88 -11.88 -3.38
N PHE A 118 15.84 -12.78 -3.14
CA PHE A 118 17.12 -12.40 -2.57
C PHE A 118 17.92 -11.46 -3.49
N GLN A 119 17.94 -11.72 -4.79
CA GLN A 119 18.61 -10.84 -5.75
C GLN A 119 17.93 -9.46 -5.87
N GLU A 120 16.60 -9.39 -5.72
CA GLU A 120 15.86 -8.11 -5.72
C GLU A 120 16.27 -7.18 -4.56
N ILE A 121 16.84 -7.71 -3.46
CA ILE A 121 17.29 -6.89 -2.32
C ILE A 121 18.41 -5.92 -2.72
N TYR A 122 19.25 -6.29 -3.67
CA TYR A 122 20.40 -5.45 -4.04
C TYR A 122 19.99 -4.22 -4.85
N ASN A 123 18.77 -4.22 -5.43
CA ASN A 123 18.22 -3.15 -6.25
C ASN A 123 16.77 -2.88 -5.84
N GLN A 124 16.58 -2.26 -4.68
CA GLN A 124 15.24 -2.00 -4.16
C GLN A 124 14.66 -0.74 -4.78
N GLU A 125 13.47 -0.87 -5.34
CA GLU A 125 12.62 0.28 -5.64
C GLU A 125 11.89 0.70 -4.36
N VAL A 126 11.94 1.99 -4.02
CA VAL A 126 11.19 2.58 -2.91
C VAL A 126 10.33 3.72 -3.45
N ILE A 127 9.03 3.61 -3.25
CA ILE A 127 8.05 4.58 -3.69
C ILE A 127 7.72 5.48 -2.51
N HIS A 128 8.04 6.76 -2.62
CA HIS A 128 7.78 7.77 -1.60
C HIS A 128 6.67 8.70 -2.07
N ILE A 129 5.54 8.65 -1.36
CA ILE A 129 4.36 9.47 -1.61
C ILE A 129 4.24 10.46 -0.45
N VAL A 130 4.10 11.74 -0.78
CA VAL A 130 3.94 12.82 0.19
C VAL A 130 2.64 13.56 -0.10
N ASN A 131 1.74 13.61 0.87
CA ASN A 131 0.61 14.52 0.80
C ASN A 131 1.09 15.94 1.16
N LYS A 132 0.99 16.87 0.22
CA LYS A 132 1.49 18.24 0.35
C LYS A 132 0.71 19.06 1.38
N PHE A 133 -0.55 18.72 1.63
CA PHE A 133 -1.41 19.43 2.56
C PHE A 133 -1.25 18.93 3.99
N THR A 134 -1.31 17.61 4.20
CA THR A 134 -1.18 17.01 5.55
C THR A 134 0.27 16.80 5.97
N ARG A 135 1.22 16.90 5.04
CA ARG A 135 2.65 16.56 5.24
C ARG A 135 2.87 15.10 5.63
N GLU A 136 1.87 14.24 5.43
CA GLU A 136 2.01 12.81 5.66
C GLU A 136 2.89 12.18 4.59
N HIS A 137 3.80 11.33 5.04
CA HIS A 137 4.70 10.56 4.19
C HIS A 137 4.29 9.09 4.20
N THR A 138 4.04 8.53 3.03
CA THR A 138 3.86 7.10 2.82
C THR A 138 5.06 6.57 2.06
N ILE A 139 5.80 5.66 2.67
CA ILE A 139 6.96 5.01 2.06
C ILE A 139 6.58 3.55 1.81
N PHE A 140 6.61 3.16 0.55
CA PHE A 140 6.26 1.83 0.11
C PHE A 140 7.49 1.13 -0.47
N ASN A 141 7.74 -0.09 -0.02
CA ASN A 141 8.80 -0.96 -0.53
C ASN A 141 8.13 -2.24 -1.04
N PRO A 142 8.04 -2.45 -2.36
CA PRO A 142 7.38 -3.62 -2.95
C PRO A 142 7.94 -4.96 -2.43
N LEU A 143 9.21 -5.00 -2.04
CA LEU A 143 9.83 -6.22 -1.53
C LEU A 143 9.28 -6.64 -0.16
N ARG A 144 8.81 -5.68 0.67
CA ARG A 144 8.19 -6.00 1.96
C ARG A 144 6.90 -6.78 1.80
N ASP A 145 6.13 -6.47 0.75
CA ASP A 145 4.85 -7.13 0.46
C ASP A 145 5.05 -8.57 -0.02
N LYS A 146 6.22 -8.87 -0.61
CA LYS A 146 6.58 -10.22 -1.06
C LYS A 146 7.10 -11.12 0.07
N ARG A 147 7.16 -10.63 1.32
CA ARG A 147 7.64 -11.44 2.43
C ARG A 147 6.71 -12.63 2.64
N PRO A 148 7.22 -13.88 2.70
CA PRO A 148 6.42 -15.03 3.06
C PRO A 148 5.78 -14.80 4.43
N VAL A 149 4.45 -14.80 4.48
CA VAL A 149 3.70 -14.78 5.74
C VAL A 149 3.66 -16.21 6.26
N ILE A 150 4.34 -16.45 7.38
CA ILE A 150 4.24 -17.74 8.07
C ILE A 150 2.85 -17.76 8.70
N PRO A 151 1.97 -18.71 8.31
CA PRO A 151 0.66 -18.81 8.92
C PRO A 151 0.81 -19.08 10.43
N PRO A 152 -0.03 -18.46 11.27
CA PRO A 152 0.02 -18.69 12.70
C PRO A 152 -0.26 -20.17 13.03
N GLU A 153 0.30 -20.67 14.13
CA GLU A 153 0.10 -22.05 14.59
C GLU A 153 -1.37 -22.37 14.92
N GLN A 154 -2.16 -21.34 15.22
CA GLN A 154 -3.59 -21.43 15.50
C GLN A 154 -4.40 -20.49 14.61
N SER A 155 -5.66 -20.83 14.37
CA SER A 155 -6.56 -19.97 13.60
C SER A 155 -6.84 -18.68 14.35
N GLU A 156 -7.03 -17.59 13.59
CA GLU A 156 -7.37 -16.27 14.13
C GLU A 156 -8.67 -16.31 14.95
N VAL A 157 -9.64 -17.10 14.50
CA VAL A 157 -10.91 -17.33 15.19
C VAL A 157 -10.68 -17.94 16.56
N LYS A 158 -9.86 -19.00 16.64
CA LYS A 158 -9.58 -19.66 17.92
C LYS A 158 -8.87 -18.73 18.89
N TYR A 159 -7.83 -18.03 18.41
CA TYR A 159 -7.11 -17.04 19.22
C TYR A 159 -8.04 -15.96 19.77
N PHE A 160 -8.94 -15.45 18.93
CA PHE A 160 -9.92 -14.45 19.33
C PHE A 160 -10.91 -14.99 20.39
N GLU A 161 -11.45 -16.20 20.18
CA GLU A 161 -12.34 -16.84 21.15
C GLU A 161 -11.65 -17.08 22.50
N ASP A 162 -10.38 -17.47 22.49
CA ASP A 162 -9.60 -17.72 23.70
C ASP A 162 -9.39 -16.41 24.49
N ILE A 163 -9.00 -15.32 23.81
CA ILE A 163 -8.91 -13.98 24.44
C ILE A 163 -10.26 -13.53 24.99
N LEU A 164 -11.36 -13.72 24.25
CA LEU A 164 -12.69 -13.33 24.71
C LEU A 164 -13.07 -14.08 25.99
N LYS A 165 -12.82 -15.40 26.04
CA LYS A 165 -13.08 -16.21 27.24
C LYS A 165 -12.23 -15.77 28.43
N GLU A 166 -10.94 -15.51 28.22
CA GLU A 166 -10.02 -15.09 29.28
C GLU A 166 -10.38 -13.73 29.87
N THR A 167 -10.81 -12.80 29.03
CA THR A 167 -11.13 -11.42 29.43
C THR A 167 -12.57 -11.23 29.90
N ALA A 168 -13.47 -12.18 29.65
CA ALA A 168 -14.90 -12.04 29.89
C ALA A 168 -15.24 -11.67 31.35
N SER A 169 -14.56 -12.28 32.34
CA SER A 169 -14.84 -12.05 33.76
C SER A 169 -14.39 -10.68 34.26
N ALA A 170 -13.43 -10.05 33.59
CA ALA A 170 -12.87 -8.74 33.94
C ALA A 170 -13.29 -7.63 32.96
N CYS A 171 -14.27 -7.89 32.11
CA CYS A 171 -14.73 -6.92 31.12
C CYS A 171 -15.59 -5.84 31.80
N ASP A 172 -15.00 -4.66 32.02
CA ASP A 172 -15.66 -3.49 32.62
C ASP A 172 -16.89 -3.01 31.82
N PHE A 173 -16.87 -3.20 30.50
CA PHE A 173 -18.00 -2.87 29.62
C PHE A 173 -19.12 -3.92 29.65
N CYS A 174 -18.80 -5.16 30.01
CA CYS A 174 -19.75 -6.28 30.00
C CYS A 174 -20.53 -6.38 31.31
N ASN A 175 -19.96 -5.90 32.42
CA ASN A 175 -20.54 -5.93 33.75
C ASN A 175 -21.02 -4.56 34.26
N PHE A 176 -21.24 -3.61 33.35
CA PHE A 176 -21.76 -2.29 33.72
C PHE A 176 -23.14 -2.42 34.37
N LYS A 177 -23.26 -1.98 35.62
CA LYS A 177 -24.52 -1.84 36.35
C LYS A 177 -24.75 -0.35 36.61
N GLU A 178 -25.83 0.17 36.08
CA GLU A 178 -26.30 1.56 36.29
C GLU A 178 -26.89 1.75 37.69
#